data_AF-A0A813H4Z0-F1
#
_entry.id   AF-A0A813H4Z0-F1
#
_cell.length_a   1.000
_cell.length_b   1.000
_cell.length_c   1.000
_cell.angle_alpha   90.00
_cell.angle_beta   90.00
_cell.angle_gamma   90.00
#
_symmetry.space_group_name_H-M   'P 1'
#
loop_
_entity.id
_entity.type
_entity.pdbx_description
1 polymer ?
#
loop_
_entity_poly.entity_id
_entity_poly.type
_entity_poly.pdbx_seq_one_letter_code
_entity_poly.pdbx_strand_id
1 'polypeptide(L)'
;MFYMFPVLLLSMLGVVRTRKINIMLVAWAFLAGATASATDFVGAVIFQVFPLPLQLMIGTNAGTCQMVWLWWVLPAELRRDPAFRWRLLFACMAFAMSMGVFAYGFLLLNAVLARARPLLQIALTVVYLVGKLMYERFGIFLSKRLGADIMPSLIYIGSVSYEMNLCVALAGGVHPGAFAMLLGIDAVENIFHLVSIVRNPSPKAQQFIMAHTLLREFVELLVPAQFLLLLTVLRHIRPRYNDLVCSLSDEAFRSLQLALAMDVAVEAVVCLLVQVVLLYKGLTPLTLLRGILALHCHEFLAVHSALVCYYLWSQHSHMSMDLSWTFAWLQSESAIWECGLQWRSEH
;
A
#
# COMPACT_ATOMS: atom_id res chain seq x y z
N MET A 1 8.83 1.80 -2.02
CA MET A 1 8.17 3.06 -1.61
C MET A 1 8.98 4.34 -1.93
N PHE A 2 10.25 4.47 -1.51
CA PHE A 2 11.04 5.72 -1.65
C PHE A 2 11.23 6.26 -3.05
N TYR A 3 11.54 5.40 -4.01
CA TYR A 3 11.86 5.81 -5.38
C TYR A 3 10.73 6.55 -6.09
N MET A 4 9.48 6.40 -5.63
CA MET A 4 8.29 6.95 -6.27
C MET A 4 7.65 8.08 -5.47
N PHE A 5 8.08 8.31 -4.23
CA PHE A 5 7.59 9.46 -3.45
C PHE A 5 7.81 10.79 -4.17
N PRO A 6 8.96 11.08 -4.82
CA PRO A 6 9.12 12.36 -5.49
C PRO A 6 8.19 12.53 -6.69
N VAL A 7 7.86 11.44 -7.39
CA VAL A 7 6.92 11.44 -8.52
C VAL A 7 5.53 11.85 -8.04
N LEU A 8 5.09 11.27 -6.91
CA LEU A 8 3.84 11.60 -6.25
C LEU A 8 3.87 13.02 -5.67
N LEU A 9 4.98 13.41 -5.04
CA LEU A 9 5.14 14.73 -4.44
C LEU A 9 5.01 15.82 -5.52
N LEU A 10 5.69 15.67 -6.65
CA LEU A 10 5.59 16.64 -7.75
C LEU A 10 4.18 16.72 -8.33
N SER A 11 3.48 15.59 -8.40
CA SER A 11 2.06 15.54 -8.79
C SER A 11 1.18 16.33 -7.83
N MET A 12 1.29 16.03 -6.53
CA MET A 12 0.53 16.70 -5.47
C MET A 12 0.79 18.20 -5.42
N LEU A 13 1.97 18.63 -5.83
CA LEU A 13 2.37 20.04 -5.88
C LEU A 13 1.99 20.74 -7.19
N GLY A 14 1.51 20.02 -8.21
CA GLY A 14 1.24 20.56 -9.53
C GLY A 14 2.49 21.09 -10.24
N VAL A 15 3.68 20.53 -9.94
CA VAL A 15 4.94 21.00 -10.51
C VAL A 15 5.14 20.37 -11.89
N VAL A 16 5.23 21.22 -12.91
CA VAL A 16 5.51 20.78 -14.28
C VAL A 16 6.88 20.10 -14.34
N ARG A 17 6.90 18.86 -14.83
CA ARG A 17 8.13 18.07 -14.95
C ARG A 17 8.99 18.60 -16.09
N THR A 18 10.13 19.18 -15.74
CA THR A 18 11.18 19.52 -16.71
C THR A 18 12.22 18.40 -16.77
N ARG A 19 12.99 18.31 -17.87
CA ARG A 19 14.11 17.36 -17.99
C ARG A 19 15.08 17.48 -16.81
N LYS A 20 15.36 18.70 -16.37
CA LYS A 20 16.22 18.98 -15.20
C LYS A 20 15.66 18.37 -13.92
N ILE A 21 14.37 18.60 -13.64
CA ILE A 21 13.71 18.03 -12.45
C ILE A 21 13.77 16.50 -12.50
N ASN A 22 13.47 15.86 -13.63
CA ASN A 22 13.54 14.40 -13.76
C ASN A 22 14.94 13.85 -13.49
N ILE A 23 16.00 14.50 -14.01
CA ILE A 23 17.39 14.09 -13.72
C ILE A 23 17.70 14.21 -12.23
N MET A 24 17.30 15.33 -11.61
CA MET A 24 17.51 15.55 -10.18
C MET A 24 16.73 14.55 -9.32
N LEU A 25 15.52 14.17 -9.73
CA LEU A 25 14.73 13.13 -9.06
C LEU A 25 15.40 11.77 -9.13
N VAL A 26 15.92 11.39 -10.29
CA VAL A 26 16.66 10.13 -10.46
C VAL A 26 17.92 10.13 -9.59
N ALA A 27 18.69 11.23 -9.61
CA ALA A 27 19.87 11.38 -8.76
C ALA A 27 19.51 11.30 -7.27
N TRP A 28 18.41 11.94 -6.85
CA TRP A 28 17.90 11.85 -5.49
C TRP A 28 17.50 10.41 -5.13
N ALA A 29 16.83 9.70 -6.03
CA ALA A 29 16.44 8.31 -5.85
C ALA A 29 17.68 7.40 -5.62
N PHE A 30 18.71 7.55 -6.45
CA PHE A 30 19.98 6.85 -6.26
C PHE A 30 20.64 7.19 -4.93
N LEU A 31 20.68 8.46 -4.55
CA LEU A 31 21.25 8.90 -3.28
C LEU A 31 20.47 8.32 -2.09
N ALA A 32 19.13 8.33 -2.13
CA ALA A 32 18.29 7.76 -1.10
C ALA A 32 18.50 6.23 -0.96
N GLY A 33 18.59 5.52 -2.09
CA GLY A 33 18.91 4.10 -2.12
C GLY A 33 20.30 3.78 -1.57
N ALA A 34 21.30 4.59 -1.94
CA ALA A 34 22.66 4.45 -1.44
C ALA A 34 22.74 4.70 0.07
N THR A 35 22.07 5.74 0.58
CA THR A 35 22.00 6.03 2.02
C THR A 35 21.31 4.90 2.80
N ALA A 36 20.18 4.39 2.29
CA ALA A 36 19.49 3.26 2.90
C ALA A 36 20.40 2.02 2.98
N SER A 37 21.03 1.65 1.85
CA SER A 37 21.96 0.51 1.77
C SER A 37 23.18 0.68 2.66
N ALA A 38 23.74 1.89 2.73
CA ALA A 38 24.87 2.19 3.60
C ALA A 38 24.49 2.11 5.08
N THR A 39 23.29 2.55 5.44
CA THR A 39 22.79 2.45 6.82
C THR A 39 22.59 0.99 7.23
N ASP A 40 22.01 0.18 6.34
CA ASP A 40 21.85 -1.25 6.57
C ASP A 40 23.22 -1.96 6.71
N PHE A 41 24.17 -1.63 5.84
CA PHE A 41 25.54 -2.18 5.90
C PHE A 41 26.26 -1.79 7.20
N VAL A 42 26.24 -0.50 7.56
CA VAL A 42 26.84 -0.02 8.80
C VAL A 42 26.19 -0.67 10.01
N GLY A 43 24.86 -0.80 10.03
CA GLY A 43 24.13 -1.51 11.07
C GLY A 43 24.59 -2.97 11.18
N ALA A 44 24.64 -3.69 10.06
CA ALA A 44 25.07 -5.09 10.03
C ALA A 44 26.52 -5.26 10.55
N VAL A 45 27.43 -4.33 10.22
CA VAL A 45 28.82 -4.34 10.71
C VAL A 45 28.90 -4.04 12.20
N ILE A 46 28.17 -3.01 12.69
CA ILE A 46 28.18 -2.62 14.11
C ILE A 46 27.64 -3.74 14.99
N PHE A 47 26.53 -4.35 14.58
CA PHE A 47 25.90 -5.42 15.34
C PHE A 47 26.46 -6.81 15.04
N GLN A 48 27.37 -6.93 14.06
CA GLN A 48 27.92 -8.20 13.55
C GLN A 48 26.84 -9.23 13.18
N VAL A 49 25.72 -8.74 12.64
CA VAL A 49 24.55 -9.56 12.35
C VAL A 49 24.07 -9.27 10.94
N PHE A 50 23.84 -10.33 10.17
CA PHE A 50 23.17 -10.25 8.88
C PHE A 50 22.21 -11.42 8.70
N PRO A 51 20.97 -11.19 8.25
CA PRO A 51 20.38 -9.88 7.92
C PRO A 51 20.06 -9.05 9.19
N LEU A 52 20.02 -7.73 9.04
CA LEU A 52 19.78 -6.81 10.17
C LEU A 52 18.30 -6.86 10.60
N PRO A 53 17.95 -7.01 11.89
CA PRO A 53 16.56 -6.95 12.34
C PRO A 53 15.86 -5.68 11.88
N LEU A 54 14.68 -5.83 11.26
CA LEU A 54 13.91 -4.71 10.71
C LEU A 54 14.65 -3.89 9.66
N GLN A 55 15.61 -4.49 8.93
CA GLN A 55 16.41 -3.82 7.92
C GLN A 55 15.56 -2.97 6.98
N LEU A 56 14.45 -3.51 6.47
CA LEU A 56 13.57 -2.75 5.58
C LEU A 56 13.06 -1.46 6.23
N MET A 57 12.67 -1.46 7.51
CA MET A 57 12.21 -0.24 8.20
C MET A 57 13.35 0.75 8.44
N ILE A 58 14.54 0.25 8.79
CA ILE A 58 15.73 1.09 9.04
C ILE A 58 16.15 1.80 7.75
N GLY A 59 16.38 1.05 6.66
CA GLY A 59 16.71 1.61 5.36
C GLY A 59 15.63 2.56 4.83
N THR A 60 14.35 2.21 5.06
CA THR A 60 13.19 3.04 4.72
C THR A 60 13.23 4.40 5.44
N ASN A 61 13.49 4.43 6.74
CA ASN A 61 13.60 5.68 7.49
C ASN A 61 14.85 6.49 7.09
N ALA A 62 15.98 5.82 6.88
CA ALA A 62 17.21 6.47 6.41
C ALA A 62 17.03 7.14 5.04
N GLY A 63 16.33 6.46 4.12
CA GLY A 63 15.94 7.03 2.83
C GLY A 63 14.96 8.20 2.97
N THR A 64 14.02 8.13 3.91
CA THR A 64 13.06 9.22 4.21
C THR A 64 13.77 10.48 4.69
N CYS A 65 14.85 10.36 5.46
CA CYS A 65 15.64 11.53 5.89
C CYS A 65 16.19 12.34 4.70
N GLN A 66 16.36 11.72 3.52
CA GLN A 66 16.78 12.42 2.32
C GLN A 66 15.69 13.33 1.73
N MET A 67 14.45 13.31 2.21
CA MET A 67 13.38 14.18 1.73
C MET A 67 13.70 15.67 1.86
N VAL A 68 14.55 16.05 2.83
CA VAL A 68 15.03 17.43 2.96
C VAL A 68 15.72 17.91 1.68
N TRP A 69 16.38 17.03 0.94
CA TRP A 69 17.03 17.36 -0.33
C TRP A 69 16.05 17.62 -1.47
N LEU A 70 14.82 17.11 -1.40
CA LEU A 70 13.80 17.40 -2.40
C LEU A 70 13.48 18.88 -2.47
N TRP A 71 13.67 19.62 -1.36
CA TRP A 71 13.60 21.08 -1.37
C TRP A 71 14.49 21.66 -2.46
N TRP A 72 15.74 21.20 -2.58
CA TRP A 72 16.70 21.73 -3.55
C TRP A 72 16.44 21.27 -4.99
N VAL A 73 15.62 20.24 -5.19
CA VAL A 73 15.14 19.83 -6.52
C VAL A 73 14.10 20.80 -7.07
N LEU A 74 13.38 21.50 -6.18
CA LEU A 74 12.31 22.41 -6.57
C LEU A 74 12.89 23.75 -7.07
N PRO A 75 12.31 24.34 -8.14
CA PRO A 75 12.69 25.66 -8.65
C PRO A 75 12.77 26.72 -7.54
N ALA A 76 13.77 27.59 -7.61
CA ALA A 76 14.03 28.59 -6.57
C ALA A 76 12.87 29.58 -6.43
N GLU A 77 12.15 29.83 -7.52
CA GLU A 77 10.99 30.70 -7.61
C GLU A 77 9.83 30.14 -6.78
N LEU A 78 9.50 28.85 -6.95
CA LEU A 78 8.45 28.17 -6.18
C LEU A 78 8.81 28.09 -4.69
N ARG A 79 10.08 27.86 -4.37
CA ARG A 79 10.55 27.83 -2.98
C ARG A 79 10.38 29.14 -2.23
N ARG A 80 10.33 30.27 -2.93
CA ARG A 80 10.11 31.59 -2.31
C ARG A 80 8.64 31.87 -2.02
N ASP A 81 7.72 31.19 -2.71
CA ASP A 81 6.29 31.33 -2.50
C ASP A 81 5.84 30.70 -1.16
N PRO A 82 5.26 31.48 -0.22
CA PRO A 82 4.76 30.94 1.04
C PRO A 82 3.61 29.95 0.85
N ALA A 83 2.75 30.12 -0.15
CA ALA A 83 1.65 29.20 -0.41
C ALA A 83 2.18 27.83 -0.85
N PHE A 84 3.18 27.83 -1.72
CA PHE A 84 3.87 26.61 -2.15
C PHE A 84 4.53 25.85 -0.99
N ARG A 85 5.15 26.56 -0.03
CA ARG A 85 5.74 25.93 1.17
C ARG A 85 4.72 25.19 2.00
N TRP A 86 3.53 25.77 2.18
CA TRP A 86 2.43 25.09 2.87
C TRP A 86 1.95 23.85 2.11
N ARG A 87 1.84 23.94 0.77
CA ARG A 87 1.51 22.77 -0.05
C ARG A 87 2.55 21.66 0.09
N LEU A 88 3.83 22.00 0.08
CA LEU A 88 4.92 21.05 0.34
C LEU A 88 4.78 20.38 1.70
N LEU A 89 4.52 21.15 2.76
CA LEU A 89 4.33 20.59 4.09
C LEU A 89 3.15 19.61 4.14
N PHE A 90 2.00 19.98 3.57
CA PHE A 90 0.82 19.12 3.52
C PHE A 90 1.06 17.84 2.70
N ALA A 91 1.82 17.92 1.60
CA ALA A 91 2.18 16.75 0.79
C ALA A 91 3.18 15.82 1.54
N CYS A 92 4.14 16.37 2.27
CA CYS A 92 5.00 15.59 3.16
C CYS A 92 4.20 14.91 4.28
N MET A 93 3.21 15.61 4.85
CA MET A 93 2.31 15.05 5.86
C MET A 93 1.43 13.94 5.28
N ALA A 94 0.97 14.08 4.03
CA ALA A 94 0.25 13.04 3.30
C ALA A 94 1.07 11.76 3.23
N PHE A 95 2.32 11.87 2.79
CA PHE A 95 3.21 10.73 2.71
C PHE A 95 3.56 10.13 4.07
N ALA A 96 3.86 10.97 5.07
CA ALA A 96 4.13 10.50 6.42
C ALA A 96 2.95 9.70 6.99
N MET A 97 1.71 10.16 6.73
CA MET A 97 0.50 9.44 7.11
C MET A 97 0.35 8.11 6.34
N SER A 98 0.56 8.09 5.02
CA SER A 98 0.53 6.85 4.23
C SER A 98 1.56 5.82 4.73
N MET A 99 2.78 6.27 5.03
CA MET A 99 3.83 5.43 5.63
C MET A 99 3.41 4.93 7.01
N GLY A 100 2.98 5.83 7.88
CA GLY A 100 2.55 5.53 9.25
C GLY A 100 1.46 4.47 9.31
N VAL A 101 0.39 4.67 8.55
CA VAL A 101 -0.77 3.77 8.54
C VAL A 101 -0.46 2.47 7.82
N PHE A 102 -0.03 2.54 6.55
CA PHE A 102 -0.01 1.35 5.70
C PHE A 102 1.32 0.60 5.72
N ALA A 103 2.45 1.31 5.81
CA ALA A 103 3.76 0.69 5.76
C ALA A 103 4.18 0.12 7.12
N TYR A 104 3.82 0.81 8.22
CA TYR A 104 4.15 0.40 9.58
C TYR A 104 2.94 -0.17 10.32
N GLY A 105 1.86 0.60 10.45
CA GLY A 105 0.70 0.23 11.26
C GLY A 105 0.07 -1.09 10.81
N PHE A 106 -0.29 -1.21 9.54
CA PHE A 106 -0.94 -2.42 9.01
C PHE A 106 0.00 -3.61 8.93
N LEU A 107 1.30 -3.39 8.74
CA LEU A 107 2.26 -4.49 8.77
C LEU A 107 2.37 -5.09 10.18
N LEU A 108 2.43 -4.25 11.22
CA LEU A 108 2.35 -4.71 12.61
C LEU A 108 1.01 -5.41 12.88
N LEU A 109 -0.08 -4.86 12.35
CA LEU A 109 -1.41 -5.45 12.49
C LEU A 109 -1.47 -6.84 11.84
N ASN A 110 -0.88 -7.04 10.66
CA ASN A 110 -0.78 -8.35 9.98
C ASN A 110 -0.05 -9.37 10.87
N ALA A 111 1.06 -8.95 11.48
CA ALA A 111 1.85 -9.82 12.37
C ALA A 111 1.08 -10.23 13.62
N VAL A 112 0.29 -9.32 14.20
CA VAL A 112 -0.59 -9.62 15.33
C VAL A 112 -1.75 -10.53 14.89
N LEU A 113 -2.35 -10.24 13.73
CA LEU A 113 -3.47 -11.00 13.18
C LEU A 113 -3.12 -12.47 12.94
N ALA A 114 -1.92 -12.74 12.41
CA ALA A 114 -1.42 -14.09 12.15
C ALA A 114 -1.30 -14.96 13.42
N ARG A 115 -1.21 -14.35 14.60
CA ARG A 115 -1.14 -15.05 15.90
C ARG A 115 -2.41 -14.95 16.73
N ALA A 116 -3.34 -14.11 16.31
CA ALA A 116 -4.54 -13.81 17.05
C ALA A 116 -5.52 -15.00 17.03
N ARG A 117 -6.27 -15.18 18.12
CA ARG A 117 -7.41 -16.12 18.17
C ARG A 117 -8.52 -15.63 17.22
N PRO A 118 -9.42 -16.50 16.74
CA PRO A 118 -10.46 -16.12 15.76
C PRO A 118 -11.31 -14.90 16.14
N LEU A 119 -11.75 -14.79 17.41
CA LEU A 119 -12.52 -13.63 17.87
C LEU A 119 -11.70 -12.32 17.82
N LEU A 120 -10.41 -12.40 18.16
CA LEU A 120 -9.52 -11.25 18.09
C LEU A 120 -9.22 -10.90 16.62
N GLN A 121 -9.12 -11.87 15.71
CA GLN A 121 -8.97 -11.58 14.28
C GLN A 121 -10.15 -10.75 13.75
N ILE A 122 -11.38 -11.11 14.10
CA ILE A 122 -12.59 -10.34 13.77
C ILE A 122 -12.52 -8.91 14.34
N ALA A 123 -12.09 -8.77 15.60
CA ALA A 123 -11.94 -7.44 16.20
C ALA A 123 -10.83 -6.61 15.50
N LEU A 124 -9.72 -7.23 15.11
CA LEU A 124 -8.63 -6.57 14.39
C LEU A 124 -9.05 -6.16 12.97
N THR A 125 -9.93 -6.92 12.30
CA THR A 125 -10.56 -6.49 11.04
C THR A 125 -11.25 -5.13 11.17
N VAL A 126 -11.93 -4.87 12.29
CA VAL A 126 -12.53 -3.54 12.54
C VAL A 126 -11.45 -2.46 12.64
N VAL A 127 -10.27 -2.78 13.18
CA VAL A 127 -9.14 -1.84 13.27
C VAL A 127 -8.60 -1.50 11.87
N TYR A 128 -8.51 -2.45 10.93
CA TYR A 128 -8.17 -2.16 9.53
C TYR A 128 -9.15 -1.16 8.92
N LEU A 129 -10.45 -1.41 9.11
CA LEU A 129 -11.50 -0.52 8.59
C LEU A 129 -11.38 0.89 9.19
N VAL A 130 -11.21 1.01 10.50
CA VAL A 130 -11.02 2.31 11.15
C VAL A 130 -9.79 3.02 10.59
N GLY A 131 -8.68 2.30 10.37
CA GLY A 131 -7.47 2.84 9.74
C GLY A 131 -7.73 3.36 8.32
N LYS A 132 -8.44 2.58 7.49
CA LYS A 132 -8.88 2.96 6.12
C LYS A 132 -9.71 4.24 6.18
N LEU A 133 -10.75 4.28 7.00
CA LEU A 133 -11.65 5.42 7.15
C LEU A 133 -10.94 6.67 7.68
N MET A 134 -10.01 6.52 8.64
CA MET A 134 -9.20 7.64 9.12
C MET A 134 -8.32 8.21 8.01
N TYR A 135 -7.71 7.35 7.19
CA TYR A 135 -6.91 7.78 6.04
C TYR A 135 -7.76 8.51 4.99
N GLU A 136 -8.95 8.01 4.65
CA GLU A 136 -9.86 8.68 3.72
C GLU A 136 -10.31 10.05 4.24
N ARG A 137 -10.69 10.15 5.53
CA ARG A 137 -11.05 11.42 6.17
C ARG A 137 -9.90 12.42 6.14
N PHE A 138 -8.69 11.93 6.35
CA PHE A 138 -7.48 12.73 6.23
C PHE A 138 -7.22 13.17 4.79
N GLY A 139 -7.50 12.33 3.80
CA GLY A 139 -7.42 12.70 2.39
C GLY A 139 -8.40 13.78 1.98
N ILE A 140 -9.64 13.75 2.51
CA ILE A 140 -10.61 14.84 2.34
C ILE A 140 -10.11 16.14 2.98
N PHE A 141 -9.47 16.06 4.15
CA PHE A 141 -8.86 17.22 4.78
C PHE A 141 -7.74 17.80 3.90
N LEU A 142 -6.87 16.95 3.35
CA LEU A 142 -5.78 17.37 2.48
C LEU A 142 -6.26 17.97 1.16
N SER A 143 -7.29 17.40 0.52
CA SER A 143 -7.81 17.90 -0.76
C SER A 143 -8.38 19.31 -0.64
N LYS A 144 -8.95 19.67 0.53
CA LYS A 144 -9.36 21.05 0.83
C LYS A 144 -8.19 22.03 0.91
N ARG A 145 -6.97 21.56 1.18
CA ARG A 145 -5.75 22.39 1.34
C ARG A 145 -4.87 22.40 0.09
N LEU A 146 -4.77 21.26 -0.58
CA LEU A 146 -3.88 21.03 -1.72
C LEU A 146 -4.60 21.16 -3.08
N GLY A 147 -5.93 21.07 -3.10
CA GLY A 147 -6.74 21.09 -4.31
C GLY A 147 -7.49 19.77 -4.52
N ALA A 148 -8.56 19.79 -5.31
CA ALA A 148 -9.35 18.59 -5.58
C ALA A 148 -8.58 17.56 -6.42
N ASP A 149 -7.62 18.01 -7.23
CA ASP A 149 -6.85 17.19 -8.18
C ASP A 149 -5.95 16.15 -7.51
N ILE A 150 -5.65 16.30 -6.22
CA ILE A 150 -4.84 15.33 -5.47
C ILE A 150 -5.65 14.13 -4.97
N MET A 151 -6.98 14.23 -4.99
CA MET A 151 -7.85 13.21 -4.42
C MET A 151 -7.72 11.85 -5.11
N PRO A 152 -7.70 11.73 -6.47
CA PRO A 152 -7.53 10.45 -7.14
C PRO A 152 -6.26 9.72 -6.68
N SER A 153 -5.13 10.43 -6.57
CA SER A 153 -3.87 9.85 -6.13
C SER A 153 -3.93 9.38 -4.66
N LEU A 154 -4.56 10.14 -3.77
CA LEU A 154 -4.74 9.72 -2.37
C LEU A 154 -5.64 8.48 -2.24
N ILE A 155 -6.77 8.46 -2.97
CA ILE A 155 -7.68 7.30 -3.00
C ILE A 155 -6.93 6.09 -3.51
N TYR A 156 -6.24 6.21 -4.65
CA TYR A 156 -5.50 5.11 -5.26
C TYR A 156 -4.43 4.54 -4.31
N ILE A 157 -3.62 5.39 -3.67
CA ILE A 157 -2.63 4.95 -2.68
C ILE A 157 -3.30 4.22 -1.52
N GLY A 158 -4.37 4.81 -0.97
CA GLY A 158 -5.10 4.25 0.17
C GLY A 158 -5.65 2.88 -0.14
N SER A 159 -6.37 2.76 -1.25
CA SER A 159 -6.95 1.49 -1.71
C SER A 159 -5.88 0.46 -2.02
N VAL A 160 -4.85 0.78 -2.80
CA VAL A 160 -3.82 -0.21 -3.16
C VAL A 160 -3.10 -0.72 -1.91
N SER A 161 -2.79 0.17 -0.97
CA SER A 161 -2.09 -0.20 0.26
C SER A 161 -2.98 -0.98 1.24
N TYR A 162 -4.27 -0.65 1.30
CA TYR A 162 -5.25 -1.39 2.08
C TYR A 162 -5.43 -2.80 1.51
N GLU A 163 -5.71 -2.92 0.21
CA GLU A 163 -5.94 -4.20 -0.46
C GLU A 163 -4.69 -5.11 -0.44
N MET A 164 -3.49 -4.55 -0.62
CA MET A 164 -2.27 -5.36 -0.49
C MET A 164 -2.06 -5.87 0.93
N ASN A 165 -2.33 -5.06 1.95
CA ASN A 165 -2.26 -5.51 3.33
C ASN A 165 -3.32 -6.58 3.61
N LEU A 166 -4.53 -6.43 3.09
CA LEU A 166 -5.60 -7.41 3.21
C LEU A 166 -5.19 -8.75 2.59
N CYS A 167 -4.64 -8.72 1.38
CA CYS A 167 -4.10 -9.89 0.70
C CYS A 167 -2.99 -10.59 1.50
N VAL A 168 -2.06 -9.82 2.10
CA VAL A 168 -1.02 -10.35 2.99
C VAL A 168 -1.62 -10.95 4.26
N ALA A 169 -2.62 -10.29 4.86
CA ALA A 169 -3.35 -10.81 6.01
C ALA A 169 -4.02 -12.15 5.67
N LEU A 170 -4.74 -12.25 4.55
CA LEU A 170 -5.38 -13.48 4.09
C LEU A 170 -4.36 -14.62 3.89
N ALA A 171 -3.19 -14.31 3.33
CA ALA A 171 -2.09 -15.26 3.19
C ALA A 171 -1.56 -15.76 4.54
N GLY A 172 -1.68 -14.96 5.60
CA GLY A 172 -1.33 -15.32 6.97
C GLY A 172 -2.31 -16.26 7.68
N GLY A 173 -3.34 -16.78 7.00
CA GLY A 173 -4.26 -17.78 7.55
C GLY A 173 -5.41 -17.20 8.38
N VAL A 174 -6.07 -16.16 7.85
CA VAL A 174 -7.23 -15.53 8.50
C VAL A 174 -8.41 -16.49 8.59
N HIS A 175 -9.10 -16.48 9.73
CA HIS A 175 -10.30 -17.27 9.96
C HIS A 175 -11.41 -16.92 8.95
N PRO A 176 -12.16 -17.90 8.41
CA PRO A 176 -13.21 -17.65 7.41
C PRO A 176 -14.25 -16.60 7.80
N GLY A 177 -14.58 -16.51 9.10
CA GLY A 177 -15.49 -15.49 9.62
C GLY A 177 -14.95 -14.05 9.52
N ALA A 178 -13.64 -13.86 9.70
CA ALA A 178 -13.01 -12.55 9.51
C ALA A 178 -12.94 -12.19 8.01
N PHE A 179 -12.67 -13.16 7.14
CA PHE A 179 -12.76 -12.98 5.69
C PHE A 179 -14.17 -12.60 5.24
N ALA A 180 -15.20 -13.30 5.69
CA ALA A 180 -16.59 -12.96 5.38
C ALA A 180 -16.99 -11.57 5.89
N MET A 181 -16.46 -11.15 7.04
CA MET A 181 -16.68 -9.81 7.56
C MET A 181 -16.03 -8.73 6.68
N LEU A 182 -14.81 -8.97 6.18
CA LEU A 182 -14.12 -8.06 5.27
C LEU A 182 -14.94 -7.85 3.98
N LEU A 183 -15.31 -8.94 3.31
CA LEU A 183 -16.18 -8.90 2.13
C LEU A 183 -17.51 -8.18 2.40
N GLY A 184 -18.12 -8.45 3.56
CA GLY A 184 -19.37 -7.81 3.94
C GLY A 184 -19.23 -6.31 4.15
N ILE A 185 -18.11 -5.85 4.70
CA ILE A 185 -17.81 -4.44 4.91
C ILE A 185 -17.64 -3.72 3.57
N ASP A 186 -16.87 -4.29 2.64
CA ASP A 186 -16.64 -3.67 1.33
C ASP A 186 -17.95 -3.58 0.53
N ALA A 187 -18.79 -4.63 0.56
CA ALA A 187 -20.13 -4.59 -0.02
C ALA A 187 -21.03 -3.49 0.59
N VAL A 188 -21.04 -3.36 1.93
CA VAL A 188 -21.80 -2.30 2.63
C VAL A 188 -21.30 -0.91 2.27
N GLU A 189 -19.98 -0.75 2.13
CA GLU A 189 -19.35 0.51 1.75
C GLU A 189 -19.76 0.93 0.33
N ASN A 190 -19.77 -0.01 -0.62
CA ASN A 190 -20.20 0.25 -1.99
C ASN A 190 -21.69 0.59 -2.07
N ILE A 191 -22.55 -0.07 -1.26
CA ILE A 191 -23.95 0.31 -1.10
C ILE A 191 -24.07 1.74 -0.55
N PHE A 192 -23.29 2.10 0.48
CA PHE A 192 -23.32 3.44 1.08
C PHE A 192 -22.95 4.52 0.05
N HIS A 193 -21.94 4.30 -0.78
CA HIS A 193 -21.55 5.25 -1.83
C HIS A 193 -22.63 5.38 -2.91
N LEU A 194 -23.22 4.27 -3.36
CA LEU A 194 -24.33 4.30 -4.32
C LEU A 194 -25.53 5.09 -3.77
N VAL A 195 -25.94 4.81 -2.53
CA VAL A 195 -27.02 5.56 -1.86
C VAL A 195 -26.66 7.04 -1.75
N SER A 196 -25.40 7.35 -1.45
CA SER A 196 -24.91 8.73 -1.39
C SER A 196 -25.00 9.44 -2.74
N ILE A 197 -24.62 8.79 -3.84
CA ILE A 197 -24.76 9.36 -5.20
C ILE A 197 -26.24 9.65 -5.50
N VAL A 198 -27.13 8.69 -5.21
CA VAL A 198 -28.57 8.82 -5.50
C VAL A 198 -29.23 9.94 -4.71
N ARG A 199 -28.81 10.17 -3.46
CA ARG A 199 -29.40 11.19 -2.58
C ARG A 199 -28.83 12.59 -2.79
N ASN A 200 -27.63 12.73 -3.34
CA ASN A 200 -27.00 14.02 -3.51
C ASN A 200 -27.57 14.77 -4.73
N PRO A 201 -28.17 15.96 -4.57
CA PRO A 201 -28.73 16.71 -5.69
C PRO A 201 -27.68 17.47 -6.52
N SER A 202 -26.46 17.65 -5.99
CA SER A 202 -25.39 18.41 -6.65
C SER A 202 -24.64 17.55 -7.68
N PRO A 203 -24.64 17.92 -8.97
CA PRO A 203 -23.94 17.15 -10.01
C PRO A 203 -22.42 17.07 -9.76
N LYS A 204 -21.83 18.13 -9.21
CA LYS A 204 -20.39 18.16 -8.86
C LYS A 204 -20.07 17.17 -7.73
N ALA A 205 -20.93 17.11 -6.72
CA ALA A 205 -20.77 16.16 -5.63
C ALA A 205 -20.95 14.71 -6.12
N GLN A 206 -21.95 14.47 -6.99
CA GLN A 206 -22.16 13.17 -7.62
C GLN A 206 -20.95 12.71 -8.43
N GLN A 207 -20.37 13.59 -9.26
CA GLN A 207 -19.16 13.28 -10.03
C GLN A 207 -17.97 12.93 -9.14
N PHE A 208 -17.78 13.66 -8.03
CA PHE A 208 -16.72 13.38 -7.07
C PHE A 208 -16.90 12.02 -6.37
N ILE A 209 -18.11 11.72 -5.88
CA ILE A 209 -18.40 10.45 -5.24
C ILE A 209 -18.27 9.31 -6.26
N MET A 210 -18.76 9.50 -7.48
CA MET A 210 -18.62 8.53 -8.56
C MET A 210 -17.15 8.28 -8.92
N ALA A 211 -16.33 9.31 -9.05
CA ALA A 211 -14.88 9.17 -9.28
C ALA A 211 -14.22 8.36 -8.16
N HIS A 212 -14.59 8.65 -6.90
CA HIS A 212 -14.09 7.95 -5.73
C HIS A 212 -14.46 6.46 -5.75
N THR A 213 -15.76 6.15 -5.90
CA THR A 213 -16.25 4.77 -5.95
C THR A 213 -15.62 3.98 -7.09
N LEU A 214 -15.62 4.52 -8.32
CA LEU A 214 -15.10 3.80 -9.49
C LEU A 214 -13.60 3.51 -9.39
N LEU A 215 -12.82 4.45 -8.84
CA LEU A 215 -11.38 4.25 -8.69
C LEU A 215 -11.07 3.21 -7.61
N ARG A 216 -11.88 3.15 -6.56
CA ARG A 216 -11.77 2.13 -5.50
C ARG A 216 -12.10 0.75 -6.02
N GLU A 217 -13.27 0.58 -6.64
CA GLU A 217 -13.72 -0.68 -7.25
C GLU A 217 -12.70 -1.22 -8.27
N PHE A 218 -12.08 -0.33 -9.04
CA PHE A 218 -11.01 -0.70 -9.95
C PHE A 218 -9.80 -1.30 -9.21
N VAL A 219 -9.41 -0.71 -8.07
CA VAL A 219 -8.28 -1.17 -7.26
C VAL A 219 -8.62 -2.45 -6.48
N GLU A 220 -9.80 -2.49 -5.88
CA GLU A 220 -10.39 -3.63 -5.15
C GLU A 220 -10.47 -4.87 -6.06
N LEU A 221 -10.70 -4.70 -7.37
CA LEU A 221 -10.60 -5.79 -8.34
C LEU A 221 -9.14 -6.10 -8.77
N LEU A 222 -8.34 -5.07 -9.04
CA LEU A 222 -7.00 -5.20 -9.62
C LEU A 222 -6.00 -5.84 -8.65
N VAL A 223 -5.99 -5.40 -7.39
CA VAL A 223 -4.93 -5.76 -6.44
C VAL A 223 -4.98 -7.22 -6.02
N PRO A 224 -6.13 -7.80 -5.61
CA PRO A 224 -6.23 -9.22 -5.28
C PRO A 224 -5.92 -10.11 -6.48
N ALA A 225 -6.39 -9.74 -7.69
CA ALA A 225 -6.08 -10.48 -8.91
C ALA A 225 -4.58 -10.49 -9.22
N GLN A 226 -3.92 -9.34 -9.08
CA GLN A 226 -2.47 -9.25 -9.22
C GLN A 226 -1.74 -10.02 -8.12
N PHE A 227 -2.19 -9.94 -6.87
CA PHE A 227 -1.56 -10.64 -5.76
C PHE A 227 -1.66 -12.17 -5.92
N LEU A 228 -2.80 -12.67 -6.39
CA LEU A 228 -3.00 -14.07 -6.76
C LEU A 228 -1.98 -14.52 -7.83
N LEU A 229 -1.79 -13.72 -8.88
CA LEU A 229 -0.79 -13.99 -9.91
C LEU A 229 0.63 -13.99 -9.33
N LEU A 230 0.97 -12.98 -8.52
CA LEU A 230 2.29 -12.85 -7.90
C LEU A 230 2.61 -14.03 -6.98
N LEU A 231 1.69 -14.42 -6.09
CA LEU A 231 1.85 -15.58 -5.22
C LEU A 231 2.05 -16.87 -6.02
N THR A 232 1.28 -17.04 -7.10
CA THR A 232 1.43 -18.18 -8.00
C THR A 232 2.83 -18.21 -8.61
N VAL A 233 3.32 -17.08 -9.14
CA VAL A 233 4.68 -16.98 -9.70
C VAL A 233 5.75 -17.24 -8.63
N LEU A 234 5.62 -16.66 -7.43
CA LEU A 234 6.55 -16.84 -6.32
C LEU A 234 6.66 -18.31 -5.88
N ARG A 235 5.53 -19.03 -5.83
CA ARG A 235 5.50 -20.46 -5.50
C ARG A 235 6.28 -21.30 -6.51
N HIS A 236 6.31 -20.92 -7.79
CA HIS A 236 6.98 -21.68 -8.84
C HIS A 236 8.47 -21.33 -9.01
N ILE A 237 8.86 -20.06 -8.79
CA ILE A 237 10.25 -19.64 -9.04
C ILE A 237 11.17 -20.06 -7.90
N ARG A 238 10.95 -19.55 -6.68
CA ARG A 238 11.79 -19.82 -5.50
C ARG A 238 10.98 -19.59 -4.20
N PRO A 239 10.09 -20.51 -3.84
CA PRO A 239 9.20 -20.33 -2.69
C PRO A 239 9.96 -20.16 -1.36
N ARG A 240 11.15 -20.78 -1.23
CA ARG A 240 11.91 -20.80 0.02
C ARG A 240 12.30 -19.42 0.55
N TYR A 241 12.45 -18.41 -0.30
CA TYR A 241 12.90 -17.08 0.12
C TYR A 241 11.78 -16.12 0.53
N ASN A 242 10.52 -16.48 0.31
CA ASN A 242 9.37 -15.62 0.55
C ASN A 242 8.47 -16.20 1.66
N ASP A 243 8.27 -15.43 2.71
CA ASP A 243 7.60 -15.86 3.93
C ASP A 243 6.15 -16.33 3.72
N LEU A 244 5.43 -15.69 2.79
CA LEU A 244 4.03 -16.00 2.52
C LEU A 244 3.81 -17.39 1.92
N VAL A 245 4.77 -17.90 1.14
CA VAL A 245 4.59 -19.15 0.38
C VAL A 245 5.48 -20.29 0.87
N CYS A 246 6.51 -20.01 1.67
CA CYS A 246 7.52 -21.00 1.98
C CYS A 246 7.04 -22.08 2.95
N SER A 247 6.22 -21.70 3.93
CA SER A 247 5.69 -22.58 4.97
C SER A 247 4.33 -23.21 4.61
N LEU A 248 3.70 -22.75 3.51
CA LEU A 248 2.39 -23.25 3.10
C LEU A 248 2.49 -24.66 2.47
N SER A 249 1.67 -25.58 2.99
CA SER A 249 1.38 -26.85 2.33
C SER A 249 0.63 -26.60 1.02
N ASP A 250 0.64 -27.57 0.10
CA ASP A 250 -0.06 -27.42 -1.19
C ASP A 250 -1.57 -27.23 -1.02
N GLU A 251 -2.17 -27.88 -0.01
CA GLU A 251 -3.58 -27.71 0.34
C GLU A 251 -3.88 -26.31 0.89
N ALA A 252 -3.03 -25.81 1.80
CA ALA A 252 -3.17 -24.45 2.33
C ALA A 252 -2.98 -23.40 1.23
N PHE A 253 -2.02 -23.61 0.33
CA PHE A 253 -1.78 -22.73 -0.81
C PHE A 253 -2.96 -22.71 -1.79
N ARG A 254 -3.55 -23.87 -2.11
CA ARG A 254 -4.78 -23.94 -2.92
C ARG A 254 -5.96 -23.26 -2.25
N SER A 255 -6.12 -23.42 -0.94
CA SER A 255 -7.18 -22.78 -0.17
C SER A 255 -7.03 -21.25 -0.18
N LEU A 256 -5.79 -20.76 -0.05
CA LEU A 256 -5.47 -19.33 -0.20
C LEU A 256 -5.78 -18.81 -1.61
N GLN A 257 -5.38 -19.53 -2.65
CA GLN A 257 -5.70 -19.16 -4.03
C GLN A 257 -7.21 -19.11 -4.26
N LEU A 258 -7.96 -20.07 -3.71
CA LEU A 258 -9.42 -20.09 -3.80
C LEU A 258 -10.05 -18.89 -3.05
N ALA A 259 -9.55 -18.55 -1.86
CA ALA A 259 -10.03 -17.39 -1.10
C ALA A 259 -9.82 -16.08 -1.89
N LEU A 260 -8.63 -15.86 -2.45
CA LEU A 260 -8.33 -14.69 -3.29
C LEU A 260 -9.16 -14.69 -4.59
N ALA A 261 -9.40 -15.85 -5.20
CA ALA A 261 -10.23 -15.95 -6.39
C ALA A 261 -11.71 -15.64 -6.08
N MET A 262 -12.22 -16.06 -4.91
CA MET A 262 -13.56 -15.71 -4.44
C MET A 262 -13.68 -14.21 -4.19
N ASP A 263 -12.67 -13.60 -3.57
CA ASP A 263 -12.58 -12.16 -3.34
C ASP A 263 -12.68 -11.38 -4.67
N VAL A 264 -11.82 -11.72 -5.64
CA VAL A 264 -11.87 -11.16 -7.01
C VAL A 264 -13.24 -11.35 -7.67
N ALA A 265 -13.87 -12.51 -7.49
CA ALA A 265 -15.18 -12.78 -8.09
C ALA A 265 -16.29 -11.94 -7.45
N VAL A 266 -16.29 -11.79 -6.13
CA VAL A 266 -17.26 -10.95 -5.41
C VAL A 266 -17.07 -9.49 -5.82
N GLU A 267 -15.84 -8.98 -5.83
CA GLU A 267 -15.55 -7.60 -6.24
C GLU A 267 -15.90 -7.35 -7.72
N ALA A 268 -15.70 -8.33 -8.61
CA ALA A 268 -16.14 -8.22 -9.99
C ALA A 268 -17.67 -8.07 -10.11
N VAL A 269 -18.43 -8.80 -9.28
CA VAL A 269 -19.90 -8.69 -9.22
C VAL A 269 -20.33 -7.35 -8.66
N VAL A 270 -19.71 -6.89 -7.56
CA VAL A 270 -20.02 -5.60 -6.94
C VAL A 270 -19.70 -4.44 -7.90
N CYS A 271 -18.52 -4.46 -8.52
CA CYS A 271 -18.13 -3.50 -9.53
C CYS A 271 -19.13 -3.47 -10.70
N LEU A 272 -19.53 -4.64 -11.24
CA LEU A 272 -20.54 -4.71 -12.31
C LEU A 272 -21.88 -4.10 -11.87
N LEU A 273 -22.35 -4.39 -10.66
CA LEU A 273 -23.58 -3.82 -10.11
C LEU A 273 -23.48 -2.29 -9.99
N VAL A 274 -22.36 -1.76 -9.49
CA VAL A 274 -22.10 -0.33 -9.44
C VAL A 274 -22.17 0.30 -10.84
N GLN A 275 -21.53 -0.30 -11.84
CA GLN A 275 -21.61 0.18 -13.23
C GLN A 275 -23.06 0.22 -13.73
N VAL A 276 -23.82 -0.85 -13.53
CA VAL A 276 -25.22 -0.95 -13.98
C VAL A 276 -26.11 0.10 -13.33
N VAL A 277 -25.97 0.30 -12.00
CA VAL A 277 -26.76 1.29 -11.26
C VAL A 277 -26.44 2.71 -11.73
N LEU A 278 -25.17 3.02 -11.96
CA LEU A 278 -24.74 4.34 -12.45
C LEU A 278 -25.21 4.59 -13.89
N LEU A 279 -25.15 3.58 -14.77
CA LEU A 279 -25.68 3.67 -16.13
C LEU A 279 -27.19 3.88 -16.15
N TYR A 280 -27.94 3.18 -15.28
CA TYR A 280 -29.39 3.37 -15.15
C TYR A 280 -29.76 4.80 -14.72
N LYS A 281 -28.87 5.48 -13.99
CA LYS A 281 -29.00 6.90 -13.63
C LYS A 281 -28.60 7.88 -14.74
N GLY A 282 -28.24 7.38 -15.93
CA GLY A 282 -27.79 8.19 -17.06
C GLY A 282 -26.37 8.75 -16.90
N LEU A 283 -25.59 8.22 -15.94
CA LEU A 283 -24.18 8.59 -15.78
C LEU A 283 -23.30 7.73 -16.70
N THR A 284 -22.09 8.20 -16.98
CA THR A 284 -21.13 7.52 -17.88
C THR A 284 -19.88 7.06 -17.10
N PRO A 285 -20.03 6.07 -16.19
CA PRO A 285 -18.98 5.72 -15.23
C PRO A 285 -17.69 5.26 -15.91
N LEU A 286 -17.76 4.42 -16.95
CA LEU A 286 -16.58 3.94 -17.67
C LEU A 286 -15.80 5.06 -18.36
N THR A 287 -16.49 6.07 -18.90
CA THR A 287 -15.85 7.23 -19.52
C THR A 287 -15.10 8.05 -18.47
N LEU A 288 -15.70 8.25 -17.29
CA LEU A 288 -15.06 8.95 -16.19
C LEU A 288 -13.84 8.19 -15.68
N LEU A 289 -13.98 6.88 -15.40
CA LEU A 289 -12.87 6.04 -14.92
C LEU A 289 -11.72 6.04 -15.92
N ARG A 290 -12.00 5.87 -17.22
CA ARG A 290 -10.98 5.96 -18.28
C ARG A 290 -10.29 7.31 -18.28
N GLY A 291 -11.04 8.41 -18.10
CA GLY A 291 -10.48 9.76 -18.02
C GLY A 291 -9.51 9.92 -16.85
N ILE A 292 -9.88 9.45 -15.66
CA ILE A 292 -9.05 9.50 -14.45
C ILE A 292 -7.79 8.64 -14.63
N LEU A 293 -7.95 7.41 -15.11
CA LEU A 293 -6.83 6.49 -15.35
C LEU A 293 -5.87 7.04 -16.40
N ALA A 294 -6.36 7.64 -17.49
CA ALA A 294 -5.52 8.23 -18.52
C ALA A 294 -4.76 9.46 -17.99
N LEU A 295 -5.42 10.32 -17.20
CA LEU A 295 -4.82 11.52 -16.65
C LEU A 295 -3.70 11.20 -15.64
N HIS A 296 -3.91 10.21 -14.77
CA HIS A 296 -2.99 9.86 -13.68
C HIS A 296 -2.19 8.57 -13.92
N CYS A 297 -2.20 8.01 -15.13
CA CYS A 297 -1.61 6.69 -15.44
C CYS A 297 -0.18 6.53 -14.91
N HIS A 298 0.69 7.51 -15.20
CA HIS A 298 2.09 7.46 -14.78
C HIS A 298 2.27 7.50 -13.26
N GLU A 299 1.39 8.22 -12.55
CA GLU A 299 1.42 8.34 -11.09
C GLU A 299 0.93 7.06 -10.45
N PHE A 300 -0.18 6.52 -10.95
CA PHE A 300 -0.74 5.26 -10.48
C PHE A 300 0.23 4.11 -10.70
N LEU A 301 0.79 3.96 -11.90
CA LEU A 301 1.78 2.92 -12.18
C LEU A 301 3.02 3.04 -11.27
N ALA A 302 3.49 4.26 -11.04
CA ALA A 302 4.64 4.52 -10.18
C ALA A 302 4.35 4.10 -8.74
N VAL A 303 3.27 4.62 -8.16
CA VAL A 303 2.81 4.27 -6.81
C VAL A 303 2.61 2.78 -6.67
N HIS A 304 1.87 2.18 -7.60
CA HIS A 304 1.52 0.75 -7.58
C HIS A 304 2.77 -0.12 -7.56
N SER A 305 3.71 0.14 -8.47
CA SER A 305 4.98 -0.58 -8.54
C SER A 305 5.78 -0.45 -7.24
N ALA A 306 5.83 0.76 -6.66
CA ALA A 306 6.56 0.99 -5.42
C ALA A 306 5.93 0.33 -4.18
N LEU A 307 4.60 0.22 -4.14
CA LEU A 307 3.87 -0.49 -3.10
C LEU A 307 4.07 -2.00 -3.25
N VAL A 308 3.86 -2.55 -4.46
CA VAL A 308 4.10 -3.96 -4.75
C VAL A 308 5.52 -4.37 -4.38
N CYS A 309 6.55 -3.62 -4.80
CA CYS A 309 7.93 -3.91 -4.40
C CYS A 309 8.14 -3.84 -2.89
N TYR A 310 7.51 -2.88 -2.20
CA TYR A 310 7.62 -2.76 -0.74
C TYR A 310 7.05 -4.00 -0.03
N TYR A 311 5.85 -4.46 -0.41
CA TYR A 311 5.26 -5.67 0.16
C TYR A 311 6.04 -6.93 -0.23
N LEU A 312 6.54 -7.04 -1.46
CA LEU A 312 7.37 -8.19 -1.84
C LEU A 312 8.68 -8.24 -1.05
N TRP A 313 9.31 -7.08 -0.81
CA TRP A 313 10.52 -6.99 0.00
C TRP A 313 10.26 -7.25 1.47
N SER A 314 9.13 -6.80 2.03
CA SER A 314 8.79 -7.06 3.43
C SER A 314 8.69 -8.56 3.74
N GLN A 315 8.32 -9.36 2.74
CA GLN A 315 8.19 -10.82 2.88
C GLN A 315 9.46 -11.58 2.48
N HIS A 316 10.52 -10.89 2.08
CA HIS A 316 11.75 -11.54 1.61
C HIS A 316 12.72 -11.79 2.76
N SER A 317 13.20 -13.02 2.88
CA SER A 317 14.25 -13.48 3.83
C SER A 317 15.39 -12.48 4.11
N HIS A 318 16.08 -12.03 3.05
CA HIS A 318 17.20 -11.08 3.17
C HIS A 318 16.85 -9.68 3.71
N MET A 319 15.56 -9.32 3.82
CA MET A 319 15.14 -8.02 4.34
C MET A 319 14.80 -8.06 5.84
N SER A 320 14.80 -9.26 6.45
CA SER A 320 14.70 -9.50 7.89
C SER A 320 13.60 -8.71 8.61
N MET A 321 12.45 -8.61 7.97
CA MET A 321 11.27 -7.96 8.53
C MET A 321 10.47 -8.92 9.42
N ASP A 322 11.17 -9.69 10.25
CA ASP A 322 10.54 -10.62 11.18
C ASP A 322 9.87 -9.84 12.34
N LEU A 323 8.57 -9.62 12.20
CA LEU A 323 7.74 -8.98 13.22
C LEU A 323 7.35 -9.92 14.36
N SER A 324 7.93 -11.13 14.42
CA SER A 324 7.87 -11.97 15.62
C SER A 324 8.72 -11.48 16.76
N TRP A 325 9.72 -10.64 16.47
CA TRP A 325 10.70 -10.19 17.45
C TRP A 325 11.46 -11.34 18.12
N THR A 326 11.43 -12.55 17.54
CA THR A 326 12.18 -13.69 18.06
C THR A 326 13.63 -13.60 17.62
N PHE A 327 13.89 -13.25 16.36
CA PHE A 327 15.24 -13.05 15.82
C PHE A 327 16.22 -14.16 16.26
N ALA A 328 15.86 -15.44 16.04
CA ALA A 328 16.58 -16.58 16.60
C ALA A 328 18.08 -16.60 16.27
N TRP A 329 18.48 -16.07 15.10
CA TRP A 329 19.88 -15.93 14.69
C TRP A 329 20.69 -14.91 15.50
N LEU A 330 20.03 -14.00 16.24
CA LEU A 330 20.69 -13.18 17.24
C LEU A 330 20.93 -13.93 18.55
N GLN A 331 20.04 -14.87 18.87
CA GLN A 331 20.00 -15.52 20.18
C GLN A 331 20.87 -16.78 20.23
N SER A 332 21.09 -17.45 19.09
CA SER A 332 21.90 -18.66 19.00
C SER A 332 22.85 -18.64 17.81
N GLU A 333 24.11 -19.01 18.05
CA GLU A 333 25.11 -19.26 17.00
C GLU A 333 24.75 -20.47 16.13
N SER A 334 23.94 -21.40 16.67
CA SER A 334 23.44 -22.60 15.97
C SER A 334 22.11 -22.37 15.25
N ALA A 335 21.67 -21.11 15.07
CA ALA A 335 20.42 -20.85 14.38
C ALA A 335 20.49 -21.26 12.90
N ILE A 336 19.52 -22.06 12.46
CA ILE A 336 19.42 -22.52 11.08
C ILE A 336 18.26 -21.79 10.41
N TRP A 337 18.54 -21.21 9.24
CA TRP A 337 17.51 -20.64 8.39
C TRP A 337 16.67 -21.75 7.75
N GLU A 338 15.36 -21.72 8.00
CA GLU A 338 14.44 -22.68 7.40
C GLU A 338 13.98 -22.19 6.03
N CYS A 339 13.17 -21.13 6.04
CA CYS A 339 12.58 -20.50 4.89
C CYS A 339 12.04 -19.11 5.25
N GLY A 340 11.83 -18.23 4.27
CA GLY A 340 11.21 -16.93 4.49
C GLY A 340 11.92 -16.15 5.59
N LEU A 341 11.16 -15.67 6.57
CA LEU A 341 11.65 -14.97 7.75
C LEU A 341 11.86 -15.90 8.96
N GLN A 342 11.68 -17.21 8.79
CA GLN A 342 11.70 -18.20 9.87
C GLN A 342 13.10 -18.79 10.11
N TRP A 343 13.48 -18.84 11.38
CA TRP A 343 14.75 -19.38 11.87
C TRP A 343 14.49 -20.28 13.08
N ARG A 344 15.20 -21.41 13.16
CA ARG A 344 15.12 -22.35 14.29
C ARG A 344 16.44 -22.33 15.05
N SER A 345 16.38 -22.23 16.38
CA SER A 345 17.54 -22.50 17.24
C SER A 345 17.70 -24.00 17.46
N GLU A 346 18.92 -24.52 17.34
CA GLU A 346 19.24 -25.85 17.86
C GLU A 346 19.41 -25.75 19.39
N HIS A 347 18.46 -26.30 20.14
CA HIS A 347 18.55 -26.49 21.59
C HIS A 347 18.49 -27.97 21.94
#